data_AF-A0A7X3TDV9-F1
#
_entry.id   AF-A0A7X3TDV9-F1
#
_cell.length_a   1.000
_cell.length_b   1.000
_cell.length_c   1.000
_cell.angle_alpha   90.00
_cell.angle_beta   90.00
_cell.angle_gamma   90.00
#
_symmetry.space_group_name_H-M   'P 1'
#
loop_
_entity.id
_entity.type
_entity.pdbx_description
1 polymer ?
#
loop_
_entity_poly.entity_id
_entity_poly.type
_entity_poly.pdbx_seq_one_letter_code
_entity_poly.pdbx_strand_id
1 'polypeptide(L)'
;MSLITRPERFSEEAWDLLLAGQAQAQAWQHRQMDVEHLLLALLETPAGEAWRRRLRLNPAHLLPRLDEFCGDQPTEDSDALYLGPDLDQLLNDADRLAHRWGSSNIDMAHLLLALAEDERIGAALLADQNLSPAEVMRRLRLQPVPPASANRPPTADGWQSPQPNRNALPARSSISPPPPEQSNPTATANPDARLSAPALPAQPPVDYTHLTL
;
A
#
# COMPACT_ATOMS: atom_id res chain seq x y z
N MET A 1 6.80 -4.21 27.37
CA MET A 1 5.64 -4.98 26.83
C MET A 1 5.41 -4.44 25.44
N SER A 2 5.82 -5.17 24.41
CA SER A 2 5.94 -4.66 23.03
C SER A 2 4.58 -4.20 22.49
N LEU A 3 4.57 -3.03 21.83
CA LEU A 3 3.33 -2.41 21.33
C LEU A 3 2.63 -3.28 20.26
N ILE A 4 3.40 -4.06 19.49
CA ILE A 4 2.91 -4.91 18.40
C ILE A 4 2.03 -6.09 18.84
N THR A 5 1.96 -6.43 20.13
CA THR A 5 1.08 -7.52 20.60
C THR A 5 -0.37 -7.06 20.85
N ARG A 6 -0.68 -5.80 20.52
CA ARG A 6 -1.96 -5.15 20.75
C ARG A 6 -2.40 -4.40 19.49
N PRO A 7 -2.93 -5.10 18.47
CA PRO A 7 -3.31 -4.51 17.19
C PRO A 7 -4.31 -3.35 17.33
N GLU A 8 -5.15 -3.37 18.37
CA GLU A 8 -6.10 -2.31 18.70
C GLU A 8 -5.45 -0.95 19.04
N ARG A 9 -4.13 -0.92 19.27
CA ARG A 9 -3.39 0.34 19.43
C ARG A 9 -3.08 1.05 18.13
N PHE A 10 -3.25 0.41 16.98
CA PHE A 10 -2.89 0.95 15.68
C PHE A 10 -4.14 1.30 14.87
N SER A 11 -3.98 2.17 13.86
CA SER A 11 -4.97 2.20 12.78
C SER A 11 -4.82 0.95 11.91
N GLU A 12 -5.85 0.64 11.11
CA GLU A 12 -5.80 -0.48 10.17
C GLU A 12 -4.62 -0.34 9.19
N GLU A 13 -4.44 0.84 8.58
CA GLU A 13 -3.32 1.11 7.67
C GLU A 13 -1.94 0.98 8.34
N ALA A 14 -1.81 1.47 9.58
CA ALA A 14 -0.56 1.37 10.33
C ALA A 14 -0.24 -0.08 10.72
N TRP A 15 -1.26 -0.85 11.07
CA TRP A 15 -1.12 -2.27 11.37
C TRP A 15 -0.75 -3.08 10.12
N ASP A 16 -1.39 -2.82 8.99
CA ASP A 16 -1.07 -3.45 7.71
C ASP A 16 0.37 -3.19 7.29
N LEU A 17 0.88 -1.97 7.52
CA LEU A 17 2.28 -1.66 7.26
C LEU A 17 3.24 -2.47 8.15
N LEU A 18 2.88 -2.67 9.44
CA LEU A 18 3.69 -3.49 10.36
C LEU A 18 3.71 -4.96 9.93
N LEU A 19 2.56 -5.52 9.54
CA LEU A 19 2.49 -6.89 9.02
C LEU A 19 3.32 -7.04 7.73
N ALA A 20 3.24 -6.04 6.84
CA ALA A 20 4.07 -5.99 5.64
C ALA A 20 5.57 -5.94 5.98
N GLY A 21 5.97 -5.16 6.99
CA GLY A 21 7.37 -5.10 7.43
C GLY A 21 7.85 -6.40 8.08
N GLN A 22 6.98 -7.12 8.81
CA GLN A 22 7.28 -8.46 9.29
C GLN A 22 7.55 -9.43 8.12
N ALA A 23 6.73 -9.38 7.06
CA ALA A 23 6.96 -10.18 5.87
C ALA A 23 8.29 -9.83 5.17
N GLN A 24 8.69 -8.54 5.19
CA GLN A 24 9.99 -8.12 4.65
C GLN A 24 11.17 -8.67 5.48
N ALA A 25 11.10 -8.62 6.81
CA ALA A 25 12.12 -9.21 7.67
C ALA A 25 12.28 -10.72 7.43
N GLN A 26 11.17 -11.43 7.23
CA GLN A 26 11.17 -12.85 6.89
C GLN A 26 11.78 -13.11 5.50
N ALA A 27 11.47 -12.28 4.51
CA ALA A 27 12.02 -12.40 3.16
C ALA A 27 13.55 -12.22 3.12
N TRP A 28 14.06 -11.33 3.98
CA TRP A 28 15.50 -11.14 4.19
C TRP A 28 16.16 -12.19 5.10
N GLN A 29 15.37 -13.12 5.67
CA GLN A 29 15.84 -14.09 6.66
C GLN A 29 16.51 -13.41 7.88
N HIS A 30 15.98 -12.25 8.27
CA HIS A 30 16.41 -11.56 9.48
C HIS A 30 15.58 -12.01 10.67
N ARG A 31 16.26 -12.29 11.79
CA ARG A 31 15.62 -12.70 13.04
C ARG A 31 14.90 -11.55 13.75
N GLN A 32 15.26 -10.31 13.45
CA GLN A 32 14.67 -9.12 14.04
C GLN A 32 13.98 -8.29 12.96
N MET A 33 12.74 -7.89 13.24
CA MET A 33 12.07 -6.85 12.48
C MET A 33 12.45 -5.49 13.09
N ASP A 34 13.28 -4.75 12.38
CA ASP A 34 13.64 -3.36 12.67
C ASP A 34 13.13 -2.36 11.61
N VAL A 35 13.51 -1.08 11.78
CA VAL A 35 13.06 0.09 11.00
C VAL A 35 13.21 -0.04 9.47
N GLU A 36 14.30 -0.62 8.99
CA GLU A 36 14.58 -0.89 7.57
C GLU A 36 13.49 -1.74 6.92
N HIS A 37 12.94 -2.71 7.64
CA HIS A 37 11.86 -3.56 7.13
C HIS A 37 10.54 -2.80 7.04
N LEU A 38 10.29 -1.88 7.97
CA LEU A 38 9.14 -0.97 7.89
C LEU A 38 9.30 0.02 6.72
N LEU A 39 10.51 0.47 6.44
CA LEU A 39 10.83 1.30 5.26
C LEU A 39 10.66 0.51 3.95
N LEU A 40 11.12 -0.74 3.88
CA LEU A 40 10.88 -1.63 2.73
C LEU A 40 9.39 -1.86 2.53
N ALA A 41 8.63 -2.10 3.61
CA ALA A 41 7.18 -2.21 3.54
C ALA A 41 6.54 -0.93 2.97
N LEU A 42 6.98 0.24 3.46
CA LEU A 42 6.54 1.54 2.97
C LEU A 42 6.91 1.76 1.50
N LEU A 43 8.00 1.17 1.00
CA LEU A 43 8.51 1.42 -0.36
C LEU A 43 8.01 0.43 -1.42
N GLU A 44 7.77 -0.83 -1.05
CA GLU A 44 7.57 -1.92 -2.01
C GLU A 44 6.17 -2.53 -1.95
N THR A 45 5.46 -2.38 -0.82
CA THR A 45 4.20 -3.10 -0.62
C THR A 45 2.98 -2.22 -0.89
N PRO A 46 1.79 -2.80 -1.15
CA PRO A 46 0.56 -2.04 -1.30
C PRO A 46 0.19 -1.18 -0.08
N ALA A 47 0.55 -1.61 1.14
CA ALA A 47 0.30 -0.86 2.38
C ALA A 47 0.94 0.54 2.38
N GLY A 48 2.09 0.68 1.70
CA GLY A 48 2.78 1.97 1.56
C GLY A 48 2.32 2.84 0.38
N GLU A 49 1.52 2.34 -0.56
CA GLU A 49 1.31 2.98 -1.87
C GLU A 49 0.66 4.37 -1.80
N ALA A 50 -0.38 4.52 -0.99
CA ALA A 50 -1.03 5.83 -0.79
C ALA A 50 -0.05 6.85 -0.19
N TRP A 51 0.79 6.39 0.75
CA TRP A 51 1.72 7.22 1.50
C TRP A 51 2.96 7.59 0.70
N ARG A 52 3.50 6.69 -0.13
CA ARG A 52 4.53 7.00 -1.12
C ARG A 52 4.11 8.11 -2.06
N ARG A 53 2.91 7.98 -2.64
CA ARG A 53 2.36 8.99 -3.57
C ARG A 53 2.17 10.33 -2.88
N ARG A 54 1.62 10.32 -1.67
CA ARG A 54 1.41 11.51 -0.85
C ARG A 54 2.72 12.22 -0.49
N LEU A 55 3.72 11.46 -0.07
CA LEU A 55 5.05 11.96 0.28
C LEU A 55 5.94 12.18 -0.94
N ARG A 56 5.49 11.83 -2.16
CA ARG A 56 6.27 11.89 -3.40
C ARG A 56 7.61 11.18 -3.26
N LEU A 57 7.61 10.04 -2.57
CA LEU A 57 8.78 9.17 -2.47
C LEU A 57 9.05 8.56 -3.83
N ASN A 58 10.33 8.45 -4.18
CA ASN A 58 10.77 7.73 -5.37
C ASN A 58 11.51 6.46 -4.93
N PRO A 59 10.84 5.28 -4.90
CA PRO A 59 11.46 4.04 -4.43
C PRO A 59 12.78 3.70 -5.16
N ALA A 60 12.89 4.02 -6.45
CA ALA A 60 14.09 3.73 -7.24
C ALA A 60 15.36 4.42 -6.71
N HIS A 61 15.24 5.51 -5.95
CA HIS A 61 16.37 6.19 -5.33
C HIS A 61 16.69 5.70 -3.92
N LEU A 62 15.74 5.04 -3.26
CA LEU A 62 15.83 4.68 -1.85
C LEU A 62 16.11 3.20 -1.62
N LEU A 63 15.53 2.34 -2.45
CA LEU A 63 15.68 0.89 -2.34
C LEU A 63 17.14 0.44 -2.41
N PRO A 64 18.00 0.93 -3.33
CA PRO A 64 19.39 0.46 -3.38
C PRO A 64 20.14 0.62 -2.07
N ARG A 65 19.88 1.70 -1.33
CA ARG A 65 20.51 1.97 -0.02
C ARG A 65 19.94 1.08 1.08
N LEU A 66 18.64 0.77 1.03
CA LEU A 66 18.02 -0.18 1.97
C LEU A 66 18.48 -1.61 1.70
N ASP A 67 18.59 -2.01 0.44
CA ASP A 67 19.06 -3.32 0.04
C ASP A 67 20.50 -3.55 0.48
N GLU A 68 21.37 -2.55 0.31
CA GLU A 68 22.74 -2.57 0.84
C GLU A 68 22.75 -2.69 2.36
N PHE A 69 21.97 -1.84 3.06
CA PHE A 69 21.89 -1.86 4.52
C PHE A 69 21.34 -3.19 5.08
N CYS A 70 20.40 -3.83 4.38
CA CYS A 70 19.89 -5.15 4.76
C CYS A 70 20.90 -6.25 4.41
N GLY A 71 21.57 -6.17 3.27
CA GLY A 71 22.56 -7.15 2.83
C GLY A 71 23.80 -7.25 3.72
N ASP A 72 24.12 -6.18 4.44
CA ASP A 72 25.20 -6.13 5.43
C ASP A 72 24.84 -6.78 6.79
N GLN A 73 23.58 -7.13 7.00
CA GLN A 73 23.11 -7.74 8.25
C GLN A 73 23.19 -9.27 8.23
N PRO A 74 23.40 -9.90 9.39
CA PRO A 74 23.46 -11.36 9.46
C PRO A 74 22.08 -11.98 9.19
N THR A 75 22.06 -13.02 8.36
CA THR A 75 20.89 -13.86 8.16
C THR A 75 20.86 -15.00 9.18
N GLU A 76 19.68 -15.33 9.68
CA GLU A 76 19.46 -16.45 10.59
C GLU A 76 18.20 -17.20 10.19
N ASP A 77 18.34 -18.49 9.89
CA ASP A 77 17.21 -19.37 9.62
C ASP A 77 16.54 -19.73 10.96
N SER A 78 15.47 -19.01 11.30
CA SER A 78 14.75 -19.12 12.57
C SER A 78 13.26 -18.89 12.35
N ASP A 79 12.44 -19.82 12.85
CA ASP A 79 10.98 -19.64 12.88
C ASP A 79 10.52 -18.52 13.82
N ALA A 80 11.39 -18.09 14.73
CA ALA A 80 11.10 -17.02 15.67
C ALA A 80 11.59 -15.66 15.14
N LEU A 81 10.65 -14.74 14.92
CA LEU A 81 10.89 -13.34 14.61
C LEU A 81 10.64 -12.47 15.84
N TYR A 82 11.57 -11.57 16.14
CA TYR A 82 11.50 -10.66 17.29
C TYR A 82 11.37 -9.22 16.84
N LEU A 83 10.78 -8.38 17.69
CA LEU A 83 10.83 -6.93 17.51
C LEU A 83 12.25 -6.45 17.85
N GLY A 84 12.87 -5.75 16.92
CA GLY A 84 14.18 -5.15 17.14
C GLY A 84 14.12 -3.88 18.00
N PRO A 85 15.24 -3.48 18.61
CA PRO A 85 15.28 -2.37 19.56
C PRO A 85 14.98 -1.02 18.91
N ASP A 86 15.40 -0.81 17.67
CA ASP A 86 15.21 0.47 16.97
C ASP A 86 13.75 0.62 16.54
N LEU A 87 13.10 -0.46 16.10
CA LEU A 87 11.66 -0.42 15.83
C LEU A 87 10.83 -0.29 17.11
N ASP A 88 11.21 -0.93 18.23
CA ASP A 88 10.50 -0.70 19.51
C ASP A 88 10.59 0.77 19.93
N GLN A 89 11.77 1.39 19.79
CA GLN A 89 11.95 2.81 20.04
C GLN A 89 11.10 3.68 19.10
N LEU A 90 11.11 3.41 17.80
CA LEU A 90 10.29 4.12 16.81
C LEU A 90 8.79 4.03 17.15
N LEU A 91 8.32 2.85 17.56
CA LEU A 91 6.92 2.66 17.96
C LEU A 91 6.58 3.41 19.25
N ASN A 92 7.50 3.47 20.21
CA ASN A 92 7.34 4.31 21.40
C ASN A 92 7.29 5.80 21.04
N ASP A 93 8.02 6.24 20.02
CA ASP A 93 8.04 7.63 19.56
C ASP A 93 6.73 7.99 18.84
N ALA A 94 6.26 7.08 17.98
CA ALA A 94 4.96 7.18 17.33
C ALA A 94 3.80 7.19 18.34
N ASP A 95 3.89 6.39 19.41
CA ASP A 95 2.91 6.41 20.51
C ASP A 95 2.91 7.76 21.24
N ARG A 96 4.09 8.32 21.55
CA ARG A 96 4.17 9.65 22.16
C ARG A 96 3.63 10.74 21.24
N LEU A 97 3.82 10.61 19.93
CA LEU A 97 3.23 11.51 18.93
C LEU A 97 1.70 11.43 18.94
N ALA A 98 1.13 10.22 18.93
CA ALA A 98 -0.31 10.00 19.00
C ALA A 98 -0.93 10.66 20.24
N HIS A 99 -0.33 10.46 21.42
CA HIS A 99 -0.80 11.09 22.65
C HIS A 99 -0.74 12.63 22.58
N ARG A 100 0.35 13.20 22.02
CA ARG A 100 0.47 14.67 21.86
C ARG A 100 -0.57 15.24 20.90
N TRP A 101 -0.99 14.46 19.91
CA TRP A 101 -1.99 14.88 18.92
C TRP A 101 -3.43 14.57 19.35
N GLY A 102 -3.62 13.96 20.53
CA GLY A 102 -4.94 13.57 21.04
C GLY A 102 -5.54 12.35 20.34
N SER A 103 -4.72 11.57 19.63
CA SER A 103 -5.12 10.34 18.96
C SER A 103 -5.16 9.17 19.94
N SER A 104 -6.18 8.33 19.83
CA SER A 104 -6.34 7.12 20.66
C SER A 104 -5.52 5.93 20.16
N ASN A 105 -5.02 5.99 18.92
CA ASN A 105 -4.23 4.95 18.26
C ASN A 105 -3.06 5.55 17.47
N ILE A 106 -2.06 4.71 17.23
CA ILE A 106 -0.90 4.99 16.38
C ILE A 106 -1.35 4.83 14.93
N ASP A 107 -1.64 5.96 14.28
CA ASP A 107 -1.90 6.03 12.85
C ASP A 107 -0.63 6.24 12.00
N MET A 108 -0.75 6.07 10.68
CA MET A 108 0.32 6.20 9.69
C MET A 108 1.05 7.54 9.76
N ALA A 109 0.35 8.63 10.06
CA ALA A 109 0.96 9.94 10.22
C ALA A 109 2.00 9.98 11.36
N HIS A 110 1.77 9.23 12.45
CA HIS A 110 2.71 9.14 13.56
C HIS A 110 3.91 8.26 13.21
N LEU A 111 3.68 7.12 12.53
CA LEU A 111 4.76 6.25 12.06
C LEU A 111 5.68 6.96 11.08
N LEU A 112 5.12 7.67 10.09
CA LEU A 112 5.91 8.39 9.09
C LEU A 112 6.73 9.53 9.68
N LEU A 113 6.21 10.21 10.70
CA LEU A 113 6.96 11.25 11.39
C LEU A 113 8.06 10.63 12.28
N ALA A 114 7.78 9.53 12.98
CA ALA A 114 8.78 8.81 13.75
C ALA A 114 9.90 8.25 12.84
N LEU A 115 9.57 7.74 11.65
CA LEU A 115 10.54 7.34 10.62
C LEU A 115 11.43 8.50 10.17
N ALA A 116 10.89 9.71 10.07
CA ALA A 116 11.68 10.89 9.72
C ALA A 116 12.61 11.36 10.85
N GLU A 117 12.33 10.95 12.10
CA GLU A 117 13.13 11.25 13.29
C GLU A 117 14.10 10.11 13.65
N ASP A 118 14.00 8.95 12.98
CA ASP A 118 14.91 7.81 13.19
C ASP A 118 16.35 8.14 12.79
N GLU A 119 17.26 8.21 13.77
CA GLU A 119 18.65 8.61 13.56
C GLU A 119 19.50 7.54 12.88
N ARG A 120 19.04 6.27 12.85
CA ARG A 120 19.81 5.14 12.31
C ARG A 120 19.79 5.10 10.79
N ILE A 121 18.60 5.09 10.19
CA ILE A 121 18.45 4.98 8.73
C ILE A 121 17.36 5.88 8.18
N GLY A 122 16.23 6.03 8.88
CA GLY A 122 15.04 6.71 8.39
C GLY A 122 15.27 8.19 8.06
N ALA A 123 15.85 8.95 8.99
CA ALA A 123 16.09 10.39 8.80
C ALA A 123 17.05 10.64 7.63
N ALA A 124 18.15 9.89 7.55
CA ALA A 124 19.12 10.03 6.48
C ALA A 124 18.50 9.69 5.11
N LEU A 125 17.76 8.59 5.05
CA LEU A 125 17.14 8.09 3.82
C LEU A 125 16.02 9.01 3.32
N LEU A 126 15.21 9.57 4.22
CA LEU A 126 14.17 10.54 3.86
C LEU A 126 14.75 11.92 3.50
N ALA A 127 15.86 12.32 4.14
CA ALA A 127 16.56 13.56 3.81
C ALA A 127 17.07 13.57 2.35
N ASP A 128 17.45 12.42 1.79
CA ASP A 128 17.85 12.28 0.38
C ASP A 128 16.70 12.65 -0.59
N GLN A 129 15.44 12.61 -0.13
CA GLN A 129 14.24 13.06 -0.87
C GLN A 129 13.73 14.44 -0.44
N ASN A 130 14.57 15.23 0.25
CA ASN A 130 14.22 16.51 0.86
C ASN A 130 13.06 16.40 1.87
N LEU A 131 12.91 15.25 2.55
CA LEU A 131 11.88 15.03 3.56
C LEU A 131 12.48 15.10 4.97
N SER A 132 12.60 16.30 5.51
CA SER A 132 12.85 16.49 6.95
C SER A 132 11.59 16.18 7.79
N PRO A 133 11.69 15.97 9.11
CA PRO A 133 10.52 15.81 9.98
C PRO A 133 9.48 16.94 9.82
N ALA A 134 9.96 18.18 9.70
CA ALA A 134 9.11 19.34 9.46
C ALA A 134 8.41 19.26 8.09
N GLU A 135 9.09 18.76 7.06
CA GLU A 135 8.52 18.58 5.73
C GLU A 135 7.47 17.47 5.69
N VAL A 136 7.77 16.33 6.33
CA VAL A 136 6.81 15.24 6.48
C VAL A 136 5.56 15.75 7.18
N MET A 137 5.71 16.43 8.32
CA MET A 137 4.60 17.04 9.04
C MET A 137 3.80 18.02 8.17
N ARG A 138 4.47 18.84 7.36
CA ARG A 138 3.82 19.76 6.42
C ARG A 138 2.97 19.00 5.39
N ARG A 139 3.53 17.96 4.76
CA ARG A 139 2.80 17.12 3.78
C ARG A 139 1.66 16.33 4.43
N LEU A 140 1.80 15.96 5.70
CA LEU A 140 0.74 15.33 6.50
C LEU A 140 -0.43 16.28 6.81
N ARG A 141 -0.15 17.58 7.00
CA ARG A 141 -1.20 18.60 7.25
C ARG A 141 -1.93 19.08 6.00
N LEU A 142 -1.21 19.19 4.87
CA LEU A 142 -1.75 19.77 3.63
C LEU A 142 -2.72 18.86 2.87
N GLN A 143 -2.86 17.59 3.26
CA GLN A 143 -3.82 16.67 2.66
C GLN A 143 -4.55 15.90 3.78
N PRO A 144 -5.77 16.25 4.18
CA PRO A 144 -6.49 15.43 5.15
C PRO A 144 -6.60 13.99 4.61
N VAL A 145 -6.12 13.00 5.36
CA VAL A 145 -6.63 11.63 5.15
C VAL A 145 -8.08 11.70 5.60
N PRO A 146 -9.08 11.34 4.77
CA PRO A 146 -10.44 11.24 5.26
C PRO A 146 -10.43 10.29 6.47
N PRO A 147 -11.01 10.66 7.62
CA PRO A 147 -10.90 9.86 8.82
C PRO A 147 -11.44 8.45 8.54
N ALA A 148 -10.61 7.43 8.80
CA ALA A 148 -10.94 6.01 8.61
C ALA A 148 -12.14 5.51 9.48
N SER A 149 -12.79 6.39 10.24
CA SER A 149 -14.00 6.10 11.01
C SER A 149 -15.32 6.47 10.31
N ALA A 150 -15.30 6.97 9.06
CA ALA A 150 -16.52 7.41 8.37
C ALA A 150 -17.40 6.27 7.81
N ASN A 151 -16.99 5.00 7.91
CA ASN A 151 -17.70 3.85 7.33
C ASN A 151 -18.46 2.99 8.36
N ARG A 152 -19.02 3.61 9.41
CA ARG A 152 -20.06 2.95 10.21
C ARG A 152 -21.42 3.19 9.52
N PRO A 153 -22.12 2.16 9.00
CA PRO A 153 -23.47 2.36 8.48
C PRO A 153 -24.36 2.91 9.61
N PRO A 154 -25.24 3.89 9.35
CA PRO A 154 -26.23 4.29 10.34
C PRO A 154 -27.07 3.07 10.67
N THR A 155 -27.11 2.70 11.96
CA THR A 155 -28.04 1.72 12.49
C THR A 155 -29.44 2.15 12.08
N ALA A 156 -30.08 1.31 11.26
CA ALA A 156 -31.44 1.52 10.80
C ALA A 156 -32.42 1.32 11.95
N ASP A 157 -32.73 2.40 12.68
CA ASP A 157 -33.92 2.49 13.50
C ASP A 157 -34.60 3.83 13.22
N GLY A 158 -35.67 3.78 12.42
CA GLY A 158 -36.49 4.95 12.11
C GLY A 158 -37.12 4.97 10.72
N TRP A 159 -37.70 3.86 10.25
CA TRP A 159 -38.62 3.92 9.12
C TRP A 159 -39.92 4.62 9.56
N GLN A 160 -40.02 5.92 9.32
CA GLN A 160 -41.30 6.64 9.34
C GLN A 160 -41.83 6.75 7.91
N SER A 161 -42.90 6.01 7.63
CA SER A 161 -43.59 5.97 6.34
C SER A 161 -44.23 7.33 5.99
N PRO A 162 -44.14 7.81 4.73
CA PRO A 162 -44.93 8.95 4.28
C PRO A 162 -46.39 8.54 4.02
N GLN A 163 -47.36 9.25 4.61
CA GLN A 163 -48.78 9.10 4.28
C GLN A 163 -49.09 9.66 2.87
N PRO A 164 -50.05 9.08 2.13
CA PRO A 164 -50.41 9.58 0.81
C PRO A 164 -51.32 10.81 0.90
N ASN A 165 -50.93 11.88 0.21
CA ASN A 165 -51.72 13.10 0.08
C ASN A 165 -52.99 12.84 -0.76
N ARG A 166 -54.16 12.94 -0.12
CA ARG A 166 -55.48 12.94 -0.76
C ARG A 166 -55.75 14.33 -1.30
N ASN A 167 -55.41 14.60 -2.57
CA ASN A 167 -56.14 15.50 -3.50
C ASN A 167 -55.26 15.92 -4.69
N ALA A 168 -55.42 15.24 -5.84
CA ALA A 168 -55.37 15.86 -7.18
C ALA A 168 -55.96 14.87 -8.22
N LEU A 169 -56.81 15.39 -9.10
CA LEU A 169 -57.74 14.72 -10.03
C LEU A 169 -57.08 14.11 -11.29
N PRO A 170 -57.78 13.26 -12.06
CA PRO A 170 -57.22 12.49 -13.17
C PRO A 170 -57.43 13.13 -14.56
N ALA A 171 -56.45 13.01 -15.45
CA ALA A 171 -56.61 13.21 -16.91
C ALA A 171 -55.66 12.24 -17.63
N ARG A 172 -56.18 11.12 -18.14
CA ARG A 172 -56.67 10.86 -19.51
C ARG A 172 -55.58 10.45 -20.51
N SER A 173 -55.83 9.26 -21.04
CA SER A 173 -55.13 8.48 -22.05
C SER A 173 -54.73 9.23 -23.32
N SER A 174 -53.59 8.85 -23.89
CA SER A 174 -53.32 8.97 -25.32
C SER A 174 -52.60 7.71 -25.79
N ILE A 175 -53.27 6.98 -26.68
CA ILE A 175 -52.82 5.79 -27.42
C ILE A 175 -52.49 6.24 -28.84
N SER A 176 -51.43 5.70 -29.46
CA SER A 176 -51.34 5.16 -30.86
C SER A 176 -49.85 5.06 -31.33
N PRO A 177 -49.49 4.41 -32.47
CA PRO A 177 -48.95 3.03 -32.59
C PRO A 177 -47.56 2.96 -33.35
N PRO A 178 -47.00 1.77 -33.71
CA PRO A 178 -45.68 1.61 -34.38
C PRO A 178 -45.77 1.32 -35.93
N PRO A 179 -44.73 0.75 -36.62
CA PRO A 179 -43.55 1.30 -37.33
C PRO A 179 -43.65 1.18 -38.90
N PRO A 180 -42.55 1.20 -39.71
CA PRO A 180 -42.01 -0.08 -40.18
C PRO A 180 -40.48 -0.18 -40.42
N GLU A 181 -40.07 -1.44 -40.56
CA GLU A 181 -38.76 -2.08 -40.77
C GLU A 181 -38.36 -2.14 -42.27
N GLN A 182 -37.06 -2.20 -42.57
CA GLN A 182 -36.38 -2.78 -43.77
C GLN A 182 -34.92 -2.26 -43.82
N SER A 183 -33.86 -2.90 -44.30
CA SER A 183 -33.46 -4.27 -44.66
C SER A 183 -31.96 -4.18 -45.05
N ASN A 184 -31.11 -5.08 -44.56
CA ASN A 184 -29.71 -5.25 -45.03
C ASN A 184 -29.68 -5.77 -46.49
N PRO A 185 -28.57 -5.63 -47.24
CA PRO A 185 -27.67 -6.79 -47.39
C PRO A 185 -26.16 -6.50 -47.59
N THR A 186 -25.35 -7.34 -46.94
CA THR A 186 -24.28 -8.22 -47.47
C THR A 186 -23.37 -7.78 -48.62
N ALA A 187 -22.06 -7.82 -48.38
CA ALA A 187 -20.99 -8.29 -49.29
C ALA A 187 -19.67 -8.37 -48.49
N THR A 188 -18.70 -9.26 -48.66
CA THR A 188 -18.52 -10.53 -49.38
C THR A 188 -17.17 -11.07 -48.85
N ALA A 189 -17.09 -12.39 -48.69
CA ALA A 189 -15.89 -13.14 -48.30
C ALA A 189 -14.75 -13.05 -49.33
N ASN A 190 -13.48 -13.19 -48.91
CA ASN A 190 -12.71 -14.42 -49.13
C ASN A 190 -11.25 -14.38 -48.61
N PRO A 191 -10.61 -15.56 -48.46
CA PRO A 191 -9.47 -15.81 -47.57
C PRO A 191 -8.17 -16.16 -48.34
N ASP A 192 -7.19 -16.67 -47.59
CA ASP A 192 -5.95 -17.35 -48.00
C ASP A 192 -4.70 -16.52 -48.32
N ALA A 193 -3.72 -16.60 -47.41
CA ALA A 193 -2.33 -16.88 -47.75
C ALA A 193 -1.58 -17.46 -46.53
N ARG A 194 -1.35 -18.78 -46.55
CA ARG A 194 -0.32 -19.48 -45.78
C ARG A 194 1.07 -19.10 -46.32
N LEU A 195 2.12 -19.20 -45.49
CA LEU A 195 3.54 -19.53 -45.76
C LEU A 195 4.35 -19.01 -44.54
N SER A 196 4.80 -19.84 -43.59
CA SER A 196 6.05 -20.64 -43.58
C SER A 196 6.99 -20.12 -42.49
N ALA A 197 7.39 -21.00 -41.57
CA ALA A 197 8.49 -20.79 -40.61
C ALA A 197 9.87 -20.93 -41.30
N PRO A 198 10.99 -20.60 -40.64
CA PRO A 198 11.65 -21.63 -39.83
C PRO A 198 12.27 -21.15 -38.51
N ALA A 199 12.43 -22.11 -37.60
CA ALA A 199 13.18 -22.02 -36.35
C ALA A 199 14.71 -22.01 -36.58
N LEU A 200 15.46 -21.40 -35.66
CA LEU A 200 16.91 -21.55 -35.52
C LEU A 200 17.31 -21.69 -34.02
N PRO A 201 18.50 -22.25 -33.73
CA PRO A 201 18.67 -23.38 -32.82
C PRO A 201 19.11 -23.05 -31.39
N ALA A 202 18.95 -24.07 -30.53
CA ALA A 202 19.44 -24.16 -29.16
C ALA A 202 20.97 -24.01 -29.05
N GLN A 203 21.42 -23.30 -28.02
CA GLN A 203 22.84 -23.19 -27.67
C GLN A 203 23.31 -24.40 -26.85
N PRO A 204 24.54 -24.90 -27.08
CA PRO A 204 25.14 -25.94 -26.23
C PRO A 204 25.64 -25.37 -24.88
N PRO A 205 25.76 -26.20 -23.84
CA PRO A 205 26.15 -25.76 -22.50
C PRO A 205 27.62 -25.34 -22.41
N VAL A 206 27.90 -24.35 -21.57
CA VAL A 206 29.24 -23.83 -21.28
C VAL A 206 29.86 -24.69 -20.17
N ASP A 207 30.99 -25.34 -20.46
CA ASP A 207 31.76 -26.14 -19.51
C ASP A 207 32.76 -25.24 -18.76
N TYR A 208 32.61 -25.12 -17.45
CA TYR A 208 33.53 -24.40 -16.55
C TYR A 208 34.33 -25.42 -15.73
N THR A 209 35.28 -26.08 -16.38
CA THR A 209 36.21 -27.00 -15.73
C THR A 209 37.62 -26.39 -15.75
N HIS A 210 38.06 -25.95 -14.57
CA HIS A 210 39.45 -25.81 -14.08
C HIS A 210 40.42 -24.82 -14.77
N LEU A 211 40.70 -23.71 -14.08
CA LEU A 211 42.01 -23.06 -14.08
C LEU A 211 42.50 -22.99 -12.63
N THR A 212 43.33 -23.96 -12.27
CA THR A 212 44.17 -23.95 -11.07
C THR A 212 45.59 -23.60 -11.53
N LEU A 213 46.25 -22.77 -10.70
CA LEU A 213 47.60 -22.18 -10.80
C LEU A 213 47.70 -20.87 -11.60
#